data_AF-A0A2T5DBG9-F1
#
_entry.id   AF-A0A2T5DBG9-F1
#
_cell.length_a   1.000
_cell.length_b   1.000
_cell.length_c   1.000
_cell.angle_alpha   90.00
_cell.angle_beta   90.00
_cell.angle_gamma   90.00
#
_symmetry.space_group_name_H-M   'P 1'
#
loop_
_entity.id
_entity.type
_entity.pdbx_description
1 polymer ?
#
loop_
_entity_poly.entity_id
_entity_poly.type
_entity_poly.pdbx_seq_one_letter_code
_entity_poly.pdbx_strand_id
1 'polypeptide(L)'
;MRKQINKRLVIGIAVLISLVMIGIGGKVYIDKREERKAQELLAIEKQSVQALKNTFADIAEVKFEGSAKNDITGSYTLFITIKSKKGERDSFSFSFWKEINEIGSYIINNVNVQKEGITKEPIHIVFSNNMEGKL
;
A
#
# COMPACT_ATOMS: atom_id res chain seq x y z
N MET A 1 -51.49 -32.28 -17.71
CA MET A 1 -51.84 -30.86 -17.92
C MET A 1 -50.56 -30.05 -18.06
N ARG A 2 -50.26 -29.50 -19.25
CA ARG A 2 -49.07 -28.63 -19.46
C ARG A 2 -49.44 -27.21 -19.02
N LYS A 3 -48.84 -26.73 -17.93
CA LYS A 3 -49.00 -25.34 -17.46
C LYS A 3 -48.49 -24.42 -18.58
N GLN A 4 -49.37 -23.64 -19.23
CA GLN A 4 -48.94 -22.67 -20.23
C GLN A 4 -48.17 -21.57 -19.52
N ILE A 5 -46.86 -21.61 -19.63
CA ILE A 5 -45.98 -20.60 -19.04
C ILE A 5 -46.09 -19.34 -19.90
N ASN A 6 -46.40 -18.20 -19.27
CA ASN A 6 -46.43 -16.91 -19.96
C ASN A 6 -45.00 -16.53 -20.36
N LYS A 7 -44.66 -16.77 -21.63
CA LYS A 7 -43.31 -16.57 -22.18
C LYS A 7 -42.77 -15.15 -21.94
N ARG A 8 -43.65 -14.14 -21.93
CA ARG A 8 -43.27 -12.74 -21.64
C ARG A 8 -42.82 -12.55 -20.18
N LEU A 9 -43.47 -13.22 -19.24
CA LEU A 9 -43.13 -13.16 -17.82
C LEU A 9 -41.79 -13.88 -17.53
N VAL A 10 -41.52 -15.00 -18.20
CA VAL A 10 -40.23 -15.70 -18.09
C VAL A 10 -39.07 -14.86 -18.63
N ILE A 11 -39.25 -14.22 -19.79
CA ILE A 11 -38.23 -13.34 -20.37
C ILE A 11 -37.93 -12.17 -19.43
N GLY A 12 -38.97 -11.54 -18.87
CA GLY A 12 -38.79 -10.46 -17.89
C GLY A 12 -37.98 -10.89 -16.65
N ILE A 13 -38.29 -12.06 -16.09
CA ILE A 13 -37.55 -12.62 -14.94
C ILE A 13 -36.10 -12.94 -15.32
N ALA A 14 -35.85 -13.54 -16.50
CA ALA A 14 -34.51 -13.87 -16.96
C ALA A 14 -33.63 -12.62 -17.14
N VAL A 15 -34.19 -11.54 -17.72
CA VAL A 15 -33.48 -10.26 -17.87
C VAL A 15 -33.15 -9.65 -16.50
N LEU A 16 -34.11 -9.63 -15.56
CA LEU A 16 -33.88 -9.14 -14.20
C LEU A 16 -32.77 -9.91 -13.48
N ILE A 17 -32.77 -11.25 -13.55
CA ILE A 17 -31.73 -12.09 -12.94
C ILE A 17 -30.36 -11.80 -13.57
N SER A 18 -30.29 -11.64 -14.89
CA SER A 18 -29.03 -11.35 -15.58
C SER A 18 -28.44 -9.99 -15.18
N LEU A 19 -29.27 -8.96 -14.99
CA LEU A 19 -28.84 -7.63 -14.53
C LEU A 19 -28.31 -7.67 -13.09
N VAL A 20 -28.97 -8.43 -12.21
CA VAL A 20 -28.51 -8.62 -10.82
C VAL A 20 -27.15 -9.33 -10.78
N MET A 21 -26.96 -10.38 -11.60
CA MET A 21 -25.70 -11.11 -11.69
C MET A 21 -24.54 -10.23 -12.18
N ILE A 22 -24.79 -9.35 -13.17
CA ILE A 22 -23.80 -8.38 -13.66
C ILE A 22 -23.46 -7.35 -12.58
N GLY A 23 -24.46 -6.83 -11.86
CA GLY A 23 -24.25 -5.87 -10.78
C GLY A 23 -23.41 -6.44 -9.62
N ILE A 24 -23.70 -7.67 -9.19
CA ILE A 24 -22.93 -8.35 -8.14
C ILE A 24 -21.53 -8.71 -8.63
N GLY A 25 -21.41 -9.27 -9.84
CA GLY A 25 -20.12 -9.64 -10.44
C GLY A 25 -19.18 -8.45 -10.62
N GLY A 26 -19.71 -7.33 -11.10
CA GLY A 26 -18.95 -6.08 -11.28
C GLY A 26 -18.44 -5.52 -9.96
N LYS A 27 -19.27 -5.50 -8.90
CA LYS A 27 -18.86 -5.04 -7.57
C LYS A 27 -17.75 -5.91 -6.98
N VAL A 28 -17.93 -7.23 -6.98
CA VAL A 28 -16.92 -8.18 -6.44
C VAL A 28 -15.58 -8.06 -7.17
N TYR A 29 -15.60 -7.80 -8.48
CA TYR A 29 -14.39 -7.59 -9.26
C TYR A 29 -13.63 -6.32 -8.84
N ILE A 30 -14.34 -5.21 -8.60
CA ILE A 30 -13.75 -3.96 -8.12
C ILE A 30 -13.18 -4.14 -6.72
N ASP A 31 -13.93 -4.76 -5.81
CA ASP A 31 -13.50 -4.98 -4.42
C ASP A 31 -12.19 -5.78 -4.38
N LYS A 32 -12.10 -6.89 -5.13
CA LYS A 32 -10.86 -7.68 -5.24
C LYS A 32 -9.69 -6.90 -5.81
N ARG A 33 -9.93 -5.94 -6.71
CA ARG A 33 -8.88 -5.11 -7.29
C ARG A 33 -8.33 -4.13 -6.25
N GLU A 34 -9.19 -3.50 -5.47
CA GLU A 34 -8.78 -2.59 -4.39
C GLU A 34 -8.07 -3.33 -3.26
N GLU A 35 -8.54 -4.51 -2.87
CA GLU A 35 -7.84 -5.39 -1.92
C GLU A 35 -6.42 -5.72 -2.38
N ARG A 36 -6.24 -6.07 -3.66
CA ARG A 36 -4.92 -6.36 -4.22
C ARG A 36 -4.00 -5.15 -4.18
N LYS A 37 -4.50 -3.95 -4.52
CA LYS A 37 -3.71 -2.71 -4.44
C LYS A 37 -3.28 -2.40 -3.01
N ALA A 38 -4.17 -2.58 -2.03
CA ALA A 38 -3.87 -2.37 -0.63
C ALA A 38 -2.80 -3.36 -0.13
N GLN A 39 -2.90 -4.63 -0.52
CA GLN A 39 -1.90 -5.65 -0.18
C GLN A 39 -0.55 -5.37 -0.85
N GLU A 40 -0.55 -4.95 -2.12
CA GLU A 40 0.66 -4.56 -2.83
C GLU A 40 1.32 -3.37 -2.13
N LEU A 41 0.59 -2.31 -1.83
CA LEU A 41 1.12 -1.15 -1.13
C LEU A 41 1.70 -1.52 0.24
N LEU A 42 1.02 -2.36 1.01
CA LEU A 42 1.53 -2.84 2.30
C LEU A 42 2.86 -3.61 2.15
N ALA A 43 3.00 -4.40 1.07
CA ALA A 43 4.25 -5.09 0.78
C ALA A 43 5.38 -4.11 0.42
N ILE A 44 5.06 -3.07 -0.36
CA ILE A 44 6.00 -2.00 -0.73
C ILE A 44 6.47 -1.24 0.51
N GLU A 45 5.54 -0.86 1.38
CA GLU A 45 5.87 -0.18 2.64
C GLU A 45 6.82 -1.05 3.46
N LYS A 46 6.53 -2.34 3.66
CA LYS A 46 7.40 -3.27 4.38
C LYS A 46 8.80 -3.40 3.76
N GLN A 47 8.89 -3.56 2.44
CA GLN A 47 10.16 -3.66 1.74
C GLN A 47 10.98 -2.37 1.85
N SER A 48 10.32 -1.23 1.66
CA SER A 48 10.97 0.08 1.77
C SER A 48 11.51 0.37 3.17
N VAL A 49 10.87 -0.15 4.23
CA VAL A 49 11.41 -0.05 5.60
C VAL A 49 12.73 -0.82 5.70
N GLN A 50 12.88 -1.97 5.05
CA GLN A 50 14.16 -2.67 5.04
C GLN A 50 15.25 -1.85 4.37
N ALA A 51 14.92 -1.17 3.26
CA ALA A 51 15.85 -0.26 2.60
C ALA A 51 16.21 0.93 3.51
N LEU A 52 15.23 1.54 4.20
CA LEU A 52 15.48 2.61 5.18
C LEU A 52 16.41 2.15 6.31
N LYS A 53 16.21 0.95 6.87
CA LYS A 53 17.09 0.38 7.90
C LYS A 53 18.51 0.16 7.40
N ASN A 54 18.71 -0.06 6.11
CA ASN A 54 20.03 -0.22 5.52
C ASN A 54 20.69 1.12 5.16
N THR A 55 19.92 2.23 5.12
CA THR A 55 20.41 3.57 4.77
C THR A 55 20.62 4.45 6.00
N PHE A 56 19.71 4.39 6.98
CA PHE A 56 19.75 5.23 8.18
C PHE A 56 19.99 4.41 9.46
N ALA A 57 20.90 4.93 10.28
CA ALA A 57 21.19 4.42 11.61
C ALA A 57 20.17 4.92 12.64
N ASP A 58 20.11 4.22 13.77
CA ASP A 58 19.40 4.68 14.97
C ASP A 58 17.90 4.97 14.76
N ILE A 59 17.25 4.30 13.80
CA ILE A 59 15.80 4.40 13.60
C ILE A 59 15.09 3.69 14.76
N ALA A 60 14.03 4.31 15.28
CA ALA A 60 13.14 3.72 16.27
C ALA A 60 11.74 3.46 15.72
N GLU A 61 11.24 4.35 14.86
CA GLU A 61 9.90 4.27 14.28
C GLU A 61 9.87 4.86 12.87
N VAL A 62 9.08 4.25 11.98
CA VAL A 62 8.71 4.79 10.67
C VAL A 62 7.20 4.83 10.57
N LYS A 63 6.64 6.00 10.25
CA LYS A 63 5.22 6.19 9.97
C LYS A 63 5.03 6.60 8.51
N PHE A 64 4.20 5.87 7.79
CA PHE A 64 3.80 6.20 6.43
C PHE A 64 2.62 7.17 6.45
N GLU A 65 2.79 8.31 5.77
CA GLU A 65 1.76 9.33 5.61
C GLU A 65 1.04 9.20 4.26
N GLY A 66 1.69 8.54 3.28
CA GLY A 66 1.10 8.29 1.97
C GLY A 66 2.11 7.79 0.94
N SER A 67 1.63 7.57 -0.28
CA SER A 67 2.45 7.14 -1.40
C SER A 67 1.93 7.67 -2.74
N ALA A 68 2.83 7.75 -3.72
CA ALA A 68 2.50 7.97 -5.11
C ALA A 68 3.29 6.97 -5.97
N LYS A 69 2.63 6.34 -6.94
CA LYS A 69 3.29 5.45 -7.91
C LYS A 69 3.53 6.20 -9.21
N ASN A 70 4.73 6.08 -9.75
CA ASN A 70 5.01 6.47 -11.13
C ASN A 70 4.70 5.29 -12.05
N ASP A 71 3.64 5.40 -12.84
CA ASP A 71 3.20 4.31 -13.73
C ASP A 71 4.16 4.04 -14.90
N ILE A 72 5.05 4.99 -15.23
CA ILE A 72 6.04 4.85 -16.30
C ILE A 72 7.26 4.06 -15.81
N THR A 73 7.82 4.45 -14.66
CA THR A 73 9.05 3.82 -14.11
C THR A 73 8.77 2.65 -13.18
N GLY A 74 7.54 2.53 -12.67
CA GLY A 74 7.17 1.58 -11.64
C GLY A 74 7.64 1.96 -10.23
N SER A 75 8.38 3.06 -10.07
CA SER A 75 8.90 3.51 -8.78
C SER A 75 7.81 4.14 -7.92
N TYR A 76 8.01 4.06 -6.61
CA TYR A 76 7.10 4.61 -5.60
C TYR A 76 7.77 5.79 -4.91
N THR A 77 7.08 6.93 -4.83
CA THR A 77 7.43 7.99 -3.89
C THR A 77 6.67 7.73 -2.60
N LEU A 78 7.40 7.59 -1.50
CA LEU A 78 6.86 7.30 -0.17
C LEU A 78 7.05 8.52 0.72
N PHE A 79 5.99 8.92 1.42
CA PHE A 79 6.00 10.04 2.36
C PHE A 79 5.97 9.49 3.77
N ILE A 80 6.97 9.83 4.57
CA ILE A 80 7.12 9.27 5.91
C ILE A 80 7.44 10.33 6.96
N THR A 81 7.13 10.00 8.20
CA THR A 81 7.78 10.55 9.39
C THR A 81 8.63 9.47 10.02
N ILE A 82 9.90 9.77 10.26
CA ILE A 82 10.81 8.88 10.98
C ILE A 82 11.08 9.42 12.38
N LYS A 83 11.30 8.52 13.34
CA LYS A 83 11.73 8.86 14.70
C LYS A 83 13.06 8.15 14.99
N SER A 84 14.04 8.90 15.48
CA SER A 84 15.30 8.32 15.96
C SER A 84 15.15 7.72 17.36
N LYS A 85 16.10 6.87 17.76
CA LYS A 85 16.19 6.34 19.14
C LYS A 85 16.33 7.42 20.21
N LYS A 86 16.78 8.63 19.84
CA LYS A 86 16.84 9.79 20.74
C LYS A 86 15.49 10.50 20.89
N GLY A 87 14.47 10.08 20.13
CA GLY A 87 13.12 10.66 20.17
C GLY A 87 12.90 11.81 19.20
N GLU A 88 13.93 12.23 18.46
CA GLU A 88 13.82 13.26 17.43
C GLU A 88 13.05 12.74 16.22
N ARG A 89 12.26 13.61 15.58
CA ARG A 89 11.43 13.25 14.43
C ARG A 89 11.73 14.16 13.25
N ASP A 90 11.59 13.60 12.06
CA ASP A 90 11.64 14.36 10.81
C ASP A 90 10.73 13.73 9.76
N SER A 91 10.18 14.58 8.89
CA SER A 91 9.30 14.16 7.80
C SER A 91 9.95 14.42 6.46
N PHE A 92 9.99 13.41 5.60
CA PHE A 92 10.56 13.52 4.27
C PHE A 92 9.93 12.53 3.30
N SER A 93 10.28 12.66 2.03
CA SER A 93 9.90 11.71 1.00
C SER A 93 11.12 11.09 0.35
N PHE A 94 10.95 9.87 -0.15
CA PHE A 94 11.99 9.15 -0.87
C PHE A 94 11.39 8.33 -2.00
N SER A 95 12.17 8.11 -3.06
CA SER A 95 11.80 7.17 -4.12
C SER A 95 12.28 5.77 -3.80
N PHE A 96 11.46 4.77 -4.12
CA PHE A 96 11.71 3.36 -3.87
C PHE A 96 11.40 2.53 -5.11
N TRP A 97 12.32 1.63 -5.45
CA TRP A 97 12.22 0.74 -6.60
C TRP A 97 12.06 -0.69 -6.10
N LYS A 98 10.84 -1.25 -6.22
CA LYS A 98 10.50 -2.53 -5.61
C LYS A 98 11.25 -3.72 -6.22
N GLU A 99 11.58 -3.63 -7.51
CA GLU A 99 12.22 -4.70 -8.27
C GLU A 99 13.65 -4.95 -7.82
N ILE A 100 14.34 -3.90 -7.36
CA ILE A 100 15.72 -3.94 -6.88
C ILE A 100 15.83 -3.73 -5.35
N ASN A 101 14.71 -3.42 -4.69
CA ASN A 101 14.62 -3.18 -3.25
C ASN A 101 15.55 -2.06 -2.74
N GLU A 102 15.63 -0.96 -3.48
CA GLU A 102 16.53 0.16 -3.20
C GLU A 102 15.80 1.50 -3.14
N ILE A 103 16.35 2.40 -2.32
CA ILE A 103 15.98 3.82 -2.32
C ILE A 103 16.70 4.48 -3.50
N GLY A 104 15.94 5.06 -4.43
CA GLY A 104 16.52 5.76 -5.58
C GLY A 104 17.00 7.16 -5.25
N SER A 105 16.25 7.89 -4.42
CA SER A 105 16.54 9.26 -4.05
C SER A 105 15.83 9.65 -2.76
N TYR A 106 16.46 10.51 -1.97
CA TYR A 106 15.90 11.11 -0.76
C TYR A 106 16.55 12.48 -0.54
N ILE A 107 15.90 13.32 0.26
CA ILE A 107 16.45 14.62 0.70
C ILE A 107 16.81 14.51 2.17
N ILE A 108 17.99 15.01 2.54
CA ILE A 108 18.40 15.15 3.94
C ILE A 108 17.93 16.51 4.46
N ASN A 109 16.90 16.50 5.31
CA ASN A 109 16.38 17.67 6.01
C ASN A 109 17.00 17.80 7.41
N ASN A 110 17.28 16.67 8.08
CA ASN A 110 17.81 16.66 9.44
C ASN A 110 18.80 15.51 9.67
N VAL A 111 20.10 15.84 9.71
CA VAL A 111 21.20 14.87 9.90
C VAL A 111 21.19 14.13 11.24
N ASN A 112 20.53 14.67 12.27
CA ASN A 112 20.43 13.98 13.56
C ASN A 112 19.43 12.83 13.53
N VAL A 113 18.48 12.88 12.59
CA VAL A 113 17.45 11.87 12.39
C VAL A 113 17.78 10.97 11.19
N GLN A 114 18.22 11.57 10.08
CA GLN A 114 18.62 10.88 8.84
C GLN A 114 20.14 10.61 8.82
N LYS A 115 20.65 10.09 9.94
CA LYS A 115 22.06 9.76 10.09
C LYS A 115 22.37 8.51 9.27
N GLU A 116 23.33 8.59 8.36
CA GLU A 116 23.73 7.43 7.55
C GLU A 116 24.23 6.26 8.41
N GLY A 117 23.84 5.05 8.02
CA GLY A 117 24.28 3.80 8.63
C GLY A 117 23.18 2.74 8.67
N ILE A 118 23.37 1.70 9.48
CA ILE A 118 22.47 0.54 9.50
C ILE A 118 21.76 0.44 10.84
N THR A 119 20.43 0.39 10.81
CA THR A 119 19.59 0.03 11.96
C THR A 119 19.40 -1.49 12.01
N LYS A 120 20.08 -2.15 12.95
CA LYS A 120 20.00 -3.61 13.15
C LYS A 120 18.81 -4.05 14.00
N GLU A 121 18.43 -3.22 14.96
CA GLU A 121 17.34 -3.54 15.88
C GLU A 121 15.98 -3.50 15.16
N PRO A 122 14.99 -4.26 15.66
CA PRO A 122 13.62 -4.13 15.18
C PRO A 122 13.06 -2.74 15.50
N ILE A 123 12.38 -2.13 14.54
CA ILE A 123 11.74 -0.82 14.68
C ILE A 123 10.22 -0.95 14.69
N HIS A 124 9.54 0.07 15.24
CA HIS A 124 8.09 0.19 15.11
C HIS A 124 7.71 0.76 13.74
N ILE A 125 6.61 0.28 13.16
CA ILE A 125 6.12 0.74 11.86
C ILE A 125 4.64 1.07 11.99
N VAL A 126 4.24 2.23 11.46
CA VAL A 126 2.84 2.59 11.26
C VAL A 126 2.61 2.72 9.76
N PHE A 127 1.86 1.79 9.18
CA PHE A 127 1.56 1.72 7.74
C PHE A 127 0.50 2.76 7.34
N SER A 128 0.38 3.08 6.05
CA SER A 128 -0.59 4.09 5.59
C SER A 128 -2.05 3.66 5.79
N ASN A 129 -2.30 2.35 5.95
CA ASN A 129 -3.59 1.79 6.31
C ASN A 129 -3.86 1.79 7.83
N ASN A 130 -3.02 2.48 8.62
CA ASN A 130 -3.05 2.55 10.08
C ASN A 130 -2.77 1.22 10.81
N MET A 131 -2.35 0.18 10.10
CA MET A 131 -1.85 -1.02 10.77
C MET A 131 -0.49 -0.74 11.39
N GLU A 132 -0.21 -1.42 12.48
CA GLU A 132 1.09 -1.37 13.14
C GLU A 132 1.90 -2.64 12.84
N GLY A 133 3.22 -2.49 12.84
CA GLY A 133 4.15 -3.57 12.58
C GLY A 133 5.47 -3.40 13.32
N LYS A 134 6.30 -4.44 13.19
CA LYS A 134 7.68 -4.47 13.70
C LYS A 134 8.58 -5.18 12.69
N LEU A 135 9.72 -4.57 12.36
CA LEU A 135 10.72 -5.13 11.44
C LEU A 135 12.13 -4.86 11.92
#